data_AF-X0YS10-F1
#
_entry.id   AF-X0YS10-F1
#
_cell.length_a   1.000
_cell.length_b   1.000
_cell.length_c   1.000
_cell.angle_alpha   90.00
_cell.angle_beta   90.00
_cell.angle_gamma   90.00
#
_symmetry.space_group_name_H-M   'P 1'
#
loop_
_entity.id
_entity.type
_entity.pdbx_description
1 polymer ?
#
loop_
_entity_poly.entity_id
_entity_poly.type
_entity_poly.pdbx_seq_one_letter_code
_entity_poly.pdbx_strand_id
1 'polypeptide(L)'
;NRLLIQAEALKVQYGLKKTVFGLEPTGNYHKPLGEFLIKCAHMVVLVSGVAVKRNRELLDGRWDKHDTKDAANVADLISQGKCLFYEYPSMALRDLRNLLSLKKRLKKQEHGLRVRIRNHVLAQYFPEMDSYYGQSESDSLEIVKWCLNPSVIAGLEYEQFLQLVAPQKRGIWQQNRLKAIWKKAVDSIGCDAGESLEFEAKAMVEALEHIRETIRATDAKIKEICL
;
A
#
# COMPACT_ATOMS: atom_id res chain seq x y z
N ASN A 1 -1.60 -5.31 34.31
CA ASN A 1 -2.16 -6.28 35.28
C ASN A 1 -3.58 -6.01 35.79
N ARG A 2 -4.12 -4.79 35.76
CA ARG A 2 -5.48 -4.52 36.30
C ARG A 2 -6.60 -5.39 35.69
N LEU A 3 -6.58 -5.61 34.37
CA LEU A 3 -7.58 -6.44 33.66
C LEU A 3 -7.62 -7.89 34.20
N LEU A 4 -6.45 -8.52 34.34
CA LEU A 4 -6.36 -9.90 34.81
C LEU A 4 -6.81 -10.06 36.25
N ILE A 5 -6.43 -9.10 37.12
CA ILE A 5 -6.87 -9.08 38.52
C ILE A 5 -8.39 -9.01 38.60
N GLN A 6 -9.00 -8.12 37.82
CA GLN A 6 -10.45 -7.97 37.79
C GLN A 6 -11.15 -9.23 37.24
N ALA A 7 -10.60 -9.84 36.19
CA ALA A 7 -11.14 -11.07 35.61
C ALA A 7 -11.09 -12.24 36.62
N GLU A 8 -9.98 -12.39 37.35
CA GLU A 8 -9.86 -13.45 38.36
C GLU A 8 -10.78 -13.19 39.57
N ALA A 9 -10.89 -11.93 40.02
CA ALA A 9 -11.81 -11.57 41.09
C ALA A 9 -13.26 -11.92 40.74
N LEU A 10 -13.72 -11.58 39.52
CA LEU A 10 -15.06 -11.93 39.04
C LEU A 10 -15.25 -13.45 38.93
N LYS A 11 -14.26 -14.16 38.40
CA LYS A 11 -14.32 -15.62 38.29
C LYS A 11 -14.50 -16.29 39.65
N VAL A 12 -13.75 -15.87 40.68
CA VAL A 12 -13.89 -16.37 42.06
C VAL A 12 -15.24 -15.98 42.65
N GLN A 13 -15.63 -14.70 42.52
CA GLN A 13 -16.88 -14.18 43.05
C GLN A 13 -18.12 -14.94 42.54
N TYR A 14 -18.12 -15.34 41.27
CA TYR A 14 -19.25 -16.02 40.63
C TYR A 14 -19.06 -17.55 40.49
N GLY A 15 -18.00 -18.13 41.07
CA GLY A 15 -17.75 -19.58 41.02
C GLY A 15 -17.55 -20.13 39.61
N LEU A 16 -17.01 -19.33 38.68
CA LEU A 16 -16.87 -19.70 37.28
C LEU A 16 -15.65 -20.58 37.04
N LYS A 17 -15.80 -21.64 36.23
CA LYS A 17 -14.70 -22.58 35.93
C LYS A 17 -13.70 -22.06 34.89
N LYS A 18 -14.16 -21.20 33.98
CA LYS A 18 -13.37 -20.73 32.83
C LYS A 18 -13.65 -19.25 32.58
N THR A 19 -12.64 -18.57 32.05
CA THR A 19 -12.71 -17.18 31.61
C THR A 19 -12.36 -17.11 30.13
N VAL A 20 -13.13 -16.34 29.37
CA VAL A 20 -12.90 -16.09 27.94
C VAL A 20 -12.77 -14.59 27.73
N PHE A 21 -11.70 -14.15 27.06
CA PHE A 21 -11.50 -12.75 26.68
C PHE A 21 -11.98 -12.52 25.26
N GLY A 22 -13.00 -11.67 25.12
CA GLY A 22 -13.55 -11.24 23.83
C GLY A 22 -12.93 -9.94 23.34
N LEU A 23 -12.46 -9.92 22.10
CA LEU A 23 -11.94 -8.71 21.45
C LEU A 23 -12.73 -8.42 20.17
N GLU A 24 -13.17 -7.17 20.00
CA GLU A 24 -13.59 -6.66 18.69
C GLU A 24 -12.34 -6.09 17.98
N PRO A 25 -12.03 -6.51 16.75
CA PRO A 25 -10.85 -6.03 16.02
C PRO A 25 -11.09 -4.62 15.46
N THR A 26 -11.09 -3.63 16.34
CA THR A 26 -11.17 -2.21 16.00
C THR A 26 -9.78 -1.59 16.12
N GLY A 27 -9.15 -1.30 14.98
CA GLY A 27 -7.77 -0.79 14.93
C GLY A 27 -6.73 -1.88 15.20
N ASN A 28 -5.56 -1.51 15.74
CA ASN A 28 -4.45 -2.45 15.94
C ASN A 28 -4.24 -2.90 17.40
N TYR A 29 -4.87 -2.24 18.38
CA TYR A 29 -4.59 -2.50 19.81
C TYR A 29 -4.98 -3.91 20.27
N HIS A 30 -5.96 -4.52 19.61
CA HIS A 30 -6.32 -5.92 19.87
C HIS A 30 -5.15 -6.89 19.64
N LYS A 31 -4.17 -6.54 18.77
CA LYS A 31 -3.01 -7.39 18.45
C LYS A 31 -2.07 -7.61 19.64
N PRO A 32 -1.46 -6.56 20.23
CA PRO A 32 -0.59 -6.74 21.39
C PRO A 32 -1.36 -7.28 22.61
N LEU A 33 -2.61 -6.87 22.82
CA LEU A 33 -3.42 -7.36 23.93
C LEU A 33 -3.77 -8.85 23.79
N GLY A 34 -4.23 -9.27 22.60
CA GLY A 34 -4.52 -10.67 22.30
C GLY A 34 -3.28 -11.55 22.45
N GLU A 35 -2.13 -11.11 21.91
CA GLU A 35 -0.86 -11.82 22.06
C GLU A 35 -0.42 -11.93 23.53
N PHE A 36 -0.54 -10.86 24.32
CA PHE A 36 -0.25 -10.90 25.75
C PHE A 36 -1.13 -11.91 26.49
N LEU A 37 -2.45 -11.87 26.27
CA LEU A 37 -3.40 -12.77 26.91
C LEU A 37 -3.16 -14.24 26.53
N ILE A 38 -2.86 -14.52 25.26
CA ILE A 38 -2.53 -15.87 24.77
C ILE A 38 -1.23 -16.37 25.41
N LYS A 39 -0.20 -15.52 25.51
CA LYS A 39 1.06 -15.86 26.20
C LYS A 39 0.86 -16.14 27.69
N CYS A 40 -0.13 -15.51 28.32
CA CYS A 40 -0.57 -15.81 29.68
C CYS A 40 -1.52 -17.04 29.78
N ALA A 41 -1.63 -17.84 28.71
CA ALA A 41 -2.46 -19.04 28.63
C ALA A 41 -3.97 -18.79 28.84
N HIS A 42 -4.46 -17.61 28.48
CA HIS A 42 -5.90 -17.31 28.48
C HIS A 42 -6.55 -17.63 27.14
N MET A 43 -7.83 -18.03 27.19
CA MET A 43 -8.65 -18.20 25.99
C MET A 43 -9.06 -16.82 25.46
N VAL A 44 -8.69 -16.53 24.22
CA VAL A 44 -9.01 -15.28 23.53
C VAL A 44 -9.82 -15.59 22.29
N VAL A 45 -10.91 -14.85 22.11
CA VAL A 45 -11.79 -14.93 20.95
C VAL A 45 -11.98 -13.57 20.32
N LEU A 46 -12.28 -13.57 19.03
CA LEU A 46 -12.62 -12.40 18.24
C LEU A 46 -14.12 -12.39 17.95
N VAL A 47 -14.71 -11.20 17.98
CA VAL A 47 -16.08 -10.97 17.48
C VAL A 47 -16.01 -9.99 16.34
N SER A 48 -16.62 -10.33 15.20
CA SER A 48 -16.66 -9.45 14.03
C SER A 48 -17.41 -8.17 14.36
N GLY A 49 -16.87 -7.00 14.03
CA GLY A 49 -17.58 -5.73 14.22
C GLY A 49 -18.90 -5.64 13.45
N VAL A 50 -19.04 -6.39 12.35
CA VAL A 50 -20.32 -6.53 11.64
C VAL A 50 -21.33 -7.29 12.49
N ALA A 51 -20.89 -8.36 13.17
CA ALA A 51 -21.75 -9.11 14.08
C ALA A 51 -22.13 -8.28 15.31
N VAL A 52 -21.17 -7.54 15.90
CA VAL A 52 -21.44 -6.59 17.00
C VAL A 52 -22.50 -5.57 16.58
N LYS A 53 -22.35 -4.96 15.41
CA LYS A 53 -23.31 -3.97 14.90
C LYS A 53 -24.71 -4.55 14.73
N ARG A 54 -24.84 -5.72 14.09
CA ARG A 54 -26.14 -6.38 13.87
C ARG A 54 -26.79 -6.85 15.16
N ASN A 55 -26.01 -7.37 16.11
CA ASN A 55 -26.55 -7.84 17.38
C ASN A 55 -27.08 -6.68 18.23
N ARG A 56 -26.46 -5.49 18.14
CA ARG A 56 -26.96 -4.28 18.80
C ARG A 56 -28.38 -3.93 18.36
N GLU A 57 -28.73 -4.13 17.09
CA GLU A 57 -30.09 -3.87 16.55
C GLU A 57 -31.16 -4.74 17.22
N LEU A 58 -30.78 -5.87 17.82
CA LEU A 58 -31.67 -6.79 18.53
C LEU A 58 -31.77 -6.49 20.03
N LEU A 59 -30.75 -5.86 20.62
CA LEU A 59 -30.63 -5.63 22.06
C LEU A 59 -31.23 -4.30 22.51
N ASP A 60 -31.15 -3.26 21.69
CA ASP A 60 -31.45 -1.89 22.11
C ASP A 60 -32.51 -1.23 21.22
N GLY A 61 -33.69 -0.95 21.80
CA GLY A 61 -34.72 -0.08 21.19
C GLY A 61 -34.40 1.42 21.31
N ARG A 62 -33.26 1.79 21.90
CA ARG A 62 -32.76 3.17 22.03
C ARG A 62 -31.27 3.22 21.67
N TRP A 63 -30.87 4.32 21.03
CA TRP A 63 -29.57 4.46 20.36
C TRP A 63 -28.52 5.14 21.25
N ASP A 64 -28.33 4.69 22.50
CA ASP A 64 -27.28 5.19 23.38
C ASP A 64 -26.07 4.25 23.39
N LYS A 65 -24.97 4.72 22.78
CA LYS A 65 -23.72 3.96 22.64
C LYS A 65 -22.75 4.32 23.76
N HIS A 66 -22.34 3.34 24.57
CA HIS A 66 -21.23 3.49 25.51
C HIS A 66 -20.47 2.16 25.70
N ASP A 67 -19.22 2.26 26.17
CA ASP A 67 -18.28 1.12 26.20
C ASP A 67 -18.81 -0.10 26.98
N THR A 68 -19.55 0.11 28.06
CA THR A 68 -20.14 -0.99 28.85
C THR A 68 -21.19 -1.78 28.07
N LYS A 69 -22.05 -1.09 27.31
CA LYS A 69 -23.04 -1.75 26.43
C LYS A 69 -22.35 -2.48 25.28
N ASP A 70 -21.30 -1.89 24.72
CA ASP A 70 -20.51 -2.50 23.65
C ASP A 70 -19.84 -3.79 24.14
N ALA A 71 -19.26 -3.78 25.34
CA ALA A 71 -18.70 -4.97 25.97
C ALA A 71 -19.76 -6.03 26.28
N ALA A 72 -20.94 -5.64 26.77
CA ALA A 72 -22.05 -6.56 27.04
C ALA A 72 -22.58 -7.22 25.75
N ASN A 73 -22.70 -6.45 24.67
CA ASN A 73 -23.10 -6.96 23.35
C ASN A 73 -22.09 -7.96 22.78
N VAL A 74 -20.79 -7.68 22.93
CA VAL A 74 -19.72 -8.63 22.58
C VAL A 74 -19.81 -9.89 23.43
N ALA A 75 -20.04 -9.77 24.74
CA ALA A 75 -20.19 -10.90 25.65
C ALA A 75 -21.41 -11.77 25.31
N ASP A 76 -22.54 -11.17 24.93
CA ASP A 76 -23.73 -11.87 24.47
C ASP A 76 -23.43 -12.75 23.24
N LEU A 77 -22.78 -12.19 22.22
CA LEU A 77 -22.36 -12.95 21.03
C LEU A 77 -21.43 -14.12 21.38
N ILE A 78 -20.48 -13.91 22.28
CA ILE A 78 -19.57 -14.97 22.74
C ILE A 78 -20.32 -16.07 23.49
N SER A 79 -21.29 -15.71 24.34
CA SER A 79 -22.10 -16.67 25.09
C SER A 79 -22.90 -17.61 24.17
N GLN A 80 -23.28 -17.12 22.98
CA GLN A 80 -23.97 -17.87 21.94
C GLN A 80 -23.00 -18.65 21.01
N GLY A 81 -21.69 -18.61 21.28
CA GLY A 81 -20.67 -19.24 20.44
C GLY A 81 -20.44 -18.52 19.10
N LYS A 82 -21.01 -17.32 18.90
CA LYS A 82 -20.86 -16.51 17.68
C LYS A 82 -19.56 -15.71 17.69
N CYS A 83 -18.44 -16.42 17.78
CA CYS A 83 -17.10 -15.85 17.83
C CYS A 83 -16.11 -16.66 16.98
N LEU A 84 -14.96 -16.06 16.71
CA LEU A 84 -13.82 -16.68 16.04
C LEU A 84 -12.71 -16.90 17.06
N PHE A 85 -11.91 -17.96 16.91
CA PHE A 85 -10.71 -18.09 17.73
C PHE A 85 -9.69 -17.02 17.35
N TYR A 86 -9.05 -16.44 18.37
CA TYR A 86 -7.98 -15.50 18.13
C TYR A 86 -6.76 -16.23 17.58
N GLU A 87 -6.35 -15.86 16.36
CA GLU A 87 -5.21 -16.51 15.73
C GLU A 87 -3.89 -16.02 16.36
N TYR A 88 -3.05 -16.96 16.78
CA TYR A 88 -1.67 -16.71 17.19
C TYR A 88 -0.70 -17.43 16.25
N PRO A 89 -0.49 -16.89 15.03
CA PRO A 89 0.29 -17.56 14.01
C PRO A 89 1.78 -17.59 14.35
N SER A 90 2.50 -18.53 13.72
CA SER A 90 3.97 -18.59 13.76
C SER A 90 4.60 -17.28 13.28
N MET A 91 5.85 -17.03 13.69
CA MET A 91 6.54 -15.80 13.29
C MET A 91 6.71 -15.70 11.78
N ALA A 92 7.07 -16.80 11.12
CA ALA A 92 7.13 -16.89 9.67
C ALA A 92 5.83 -16.45 8.99
N LEU A 93 4.66 -16.90 9.48
CA LEU A 93 3.38 -16.52 8.88
C LEU A 93 3.02 -15.05 9.16
N ARG A 94 3.40 -14.48 10.31
CA ARG A 94 3.23 -13.05 10.59
C ARG A 94 4.10 -12.21 9.65
N ASP A 95 5.36 -12.57 9.49
CA ASP A 95 6.30 -11.87 8.64
C ASP A 95 5.87 -11.93 7.18
N LEU A 96 5.43 -13.10 6.71
CA LEU A 96 4.87 -13.25 5.37
C LEU A 96 3.65 -12.33 5.15
N ARG A 97 2.68 -12.30 6.08
CA ARG A 97 1.51 -11.41 5.99
C ARG A 97 1.91 -9.93 5.97
N ASN A 98 2.91 -9.55 6.77
CA ASN A 98 3.42 -8.18 6.82
C ASN A 98 4.07 -7.79 5.49
N LEU A 99 4.91 -8.66 4.92
CA LEU A 99 5.56 -8.41 3.63
C LEU A 99 4.57 -8.37 2.47
N LEU A 100 3.56 -9.25 2.45
CA LEU A 100 2.49 -9.21 1.45
C LEU A 100 1.68 -7.91 1.52
N SER A 101 1.37 -7.45 2.74
CA SER A 101 0.71 -6.16 2.96
C SER A 101 1.58 -4.98 2.51
N LEU A 102 2.88 -5.02 2.79
CA LEU A 102 3.85 -4.03 2.32
C LEU A 102 3.89 -4.00 0.79
N LYS A 103 4.04 -5.16 0.13
CA LYS A 103 4.04 -5.29 -1.33
C LYS A 103 2.78 -4.70 -1.95
N LYS A 104 1.60 -4.99 -1.38
CA LYS A 104 0.32 -4.43 -1.86
C LYS A 104 0.32 -2.90 -1.81
N ARG A 105 0.83 -2.30 -0.73
CA ARG A 105 0.94 -0.83 -0.60
C ARG A 105 1.92 -0.24 -1.61
N LEU A 106 3.11 -0.83 -1.74
CA LEU A 106 4.13 -0.38 -2.69
C LEU A 106 3.62 -0.45 -4.14
N LYS A 107 2.91 -1.52 -4.53
CA LYS A 107 2.29 -1.64 -5.85
C LYS A 107 1.25 -0.55 -6.13
N LYS A 108 0.47 -0.17 -5.11
CA LYS A 108 -0.47 0.96 -5.22
C LYS A 108 0.27 2.30 -5.39
N GLN A 109 1.38 2.50 -4.68
CA GLN A 109 2.22 3.69 -4.84
C GLN A 109 2.89 3.75 -6.21
N GLU A 110 3.46 2.64 -6.69
CA GLU A 110 4.04 2.50 -8.03
C GLU A 110 3.01 2.90 -9.09
N HIS A 111 1.80 2.33 -9.02
CA HIS A 111 0.73 2.65 -9.95
C HIS A 111 0.33 4.13 -9.88
N GLY A 112 0.19 4.68 -8.67
CA GLY A 112 -0.16 6.08 -8.46
C GLY A 112 0.87 7.05 -9.06
N LEU A 113 2.17 6.79 -8.85
CA LEU A 113 3.24 7.60 -9.44
C LEU A 113 3.27 7.49 -10.95
N ARG A 114 3.15 6.27 -11.50
CA ARG A 114 3.10 6.06 -12.95
C ARG A 114 1.96 6.84 -13.62
N VAL A 115 0.77 6.75 -13.04
CA VAL A 115 -0.39 7.50 -13.53
C VAL A 115 -0.15 9.00 -13.41
N ARG A 116 0.48 9.46 -12.32
CA ARG A 116 0.77 10.88 -12.13
C ARG A 116 1.78 11.42 -13.16
N ILE A 117 2.86 10.69 -13.40
CA ILE A 117 3.85 11.02 -14.45
C ILE A 117 3.16 11.11 -15.81
N ARG A 118 2.34 10.12 -16.17
CA ARG A 118 1.66 10.12 -17.46
C ARG A 118 0.63 11.25 -17.61
N ASN A 119 -0.25 11.42 -16.62
CA ASN A 119 -1.44 12.28 -16.78
C ASN A 119 -1.21 13.74 -16.40
N HIS A 120 -0.25 14.03 -15.52
CA HIS A 120 0.00 15.41 -15.07
C HIS A 120 1.27 15.98 -15.65
N VAL A 121 2.33 15.18 -15.75
CA VAL A 121 3.61 15.65 -16.27
C VAL A 121 3.64 15.51 -17.79
N LEU A 122 3.42 14.30 -18.30
CA LEU A 122 3.55 14.05 -19.73
C LEU A 122 2.44 14.70 -20.56
N ALA A 123 1.18 14.51 -20.17
CA ALA A 123 0.05 15.07 -20.91
C ALA A 123 0.02 16.60 -20.93
N GLN A 124 0.66 17.26 -19.96
CA GLN A 124 0.72 18.72 -19.89
C GLN A 124 1.88 19.28 -20.74
N TYR A 125 3.06 18.66 -20.66
CA TYR A 125 4.29 19.23 -21.21
C TYR A 125 4.77 18.56 -22.49
N PHE A 126 4.40 17.31 -22.76
CA PHE A 126 4.73 16.63 -24.02
C PHE A 126 3.66 15.57 -24.41
N PRO A 127 2.42 16.01 -24.72
CA PRO A 127 1.27 15.11 -24.92
C PRO A 127 1.46 14.12 -26.08
N GLU A 128 2.22 14.47 -27.11
CA GLU A 128 2.49 13.61 -28.28
C GLU A 128 3.21 12.32 -27.91
N MET A 129 3.90 12.31 -26.75
CA MET A 129 4.63 11.15 -26.26
C MET A 129 3.73 10.10 -25.60
N ASP A 130 2.46 10.40 -25.29
CA ASP A 130 1.56 9.47 -24.61
C ASP A 130 1.41 8.12 -25.33
N SER A 131 1.37 8.16 -26.67
CA SER A 131 1.29 6.96 -27.52
C SER A 131 2.53 6.06 -27.45
N TYR A 132 3.68 6.60 -27.03
CA TYR A 132 4.95 5.88 -26.87
C TYR A 132 5.17 5.37 -25.46
N TYR A 133 4.52 5.98 -24.45
CA TYR A 133 4.61 5.57 -23.05
C TYR A 133 4.19 4.10 -22.84
N GLY A 134 3.20 3.63 -23.60
CA GLY A 134 2.77 2.23 -23.59
C GLY A 134 3.71 1.26 -24.31
N GLN A 135 4.56 1.76 -25.22
CA GLN A 135 5.47 0.93 -26.02
C GLN A 135 6.80 0.66 -25.31
N SER A 136 7.28 1.62 -24.52
CA SER A 136 8.42 1.43 -23.62
C SER A 136 8.39 2.46 -22.51
N GLU A 137 7.96 2.00 -21.35
CA GLU A 137 7.96 2.83 -20.16
C GLU A 137 9.38 3.24 -19.73
N SER A 138 10.38 2.36 -19.93
CA SER A 138 11.78 2.70 -19.58
C SER A 138 12.28 3.91 -20.36
N ASP A 139 12.12 3.91 -21.68
CA ASP A 139 12.59 5.02 -22.51
C ASP A 139 11.80 6.30 -22.22
N SER A 140 10.48 6.18 -22.03
CA SER A 140 9.65 7.33 -21.70
C SER A 140 10.01 7.92 -20.33
N LEU A 141 10.36 7.11 -19.33
CA LEU A 141 10.80 7.60 -18.03
C LEU A 141 12.16 8.31 -18.13
N GLU A 142 13.09 7.84 -18.95
CA GLU A 142 14.36 8.54 -19.18
C GLU A 142 14.15 9.90 -19.87
N ILE A 143 13.23 9.98 -20.83
CA ILE A 143 12.87 11.27 -21.44
C ILE A 143 12.27 12.20 -20.38
N VAL A 144 11.31 11.71 -19.58
CA VAL A 144 10.71 12.50 -18.50
C VAL A 144 11.78 12.97 -17.49
N LYS A 145 12.77 12.13 -17.19
CA LYS A 145 13.82 12.41 -16.20
C LYS A 145 14.83 13.46 -16.67
N TRP A 146 15.21 13.46 -17.95
CA TRP A 146 16.32 14.27 -18.46
C TRP A 146 15.94 15.33 -19.48
N CYS A 147 14.81 15.19 -20.18
CA CYS A 147 14.42 16.05 -21.29
C CYS A 147 12.91 16.01 -21.51
N LEU A 148 12.14 16.46 -20.52
CA LEU A 148 10.69 16.52 -20.66
C LEU A 148 10.23 17.69 -21.53
N ASN A 149 10.91 18.83 -21.44
CA ASN A 149 10.55 20.04 -22.17
C ASN A 149 10.80 19.84 -23.68
N PRO A 150 9.76 19.85 -24.53
CA PRO A 150 9.92 19.65 -25.97
C PRO A 150 10.84 20.68 -26.63
N SER A 151 10.87 21.92 -26.14
CA SER A 151 11.77 22.96 -26.67
C SER A 151 13.24 22.62 -26.47
N VAL A 152 13.59 21.96 -25.36
CA VAL A 152 14.96 21.47 -25.11
C VAL A 152 15.28 20.35 -26.09
N ILE A 153 14.35 19.40 -26.28
CA ILE A 153 14.54 18.30 -27.24
C ILE A 153 14.70 18.82 -28.68
N ALA A 154 13.89 19.81 -29.08
CA ALA A 154 13.93 20.42 -30.41
C ALA A 154 15.25 21.17 -30.68
N GLY A 155 15.90 21.68 -29.63
CA GLY A 155 17.22 22.33 -29.70
C GLY A 155 18.41 21.37 -29.74
N LEU A 156 18.21 20.09 -29.45
CA LEU A 156 19.28 19.08 -29.46
C LEU A 156 19.40 18.41 -30.83
N GLU A 157 20.64 18.13 -31.24
CA GLU A 157 20.86 17.19 -32.33
C GLU A 157 20.42 15.78 -31.91
N TYR A 158 19.95 14.99 -32.87
CA TYR A 158 19.43 13.64 -32.59
C TYR A 158 20.45 12.77 -31.83
N GLU A 159 21.74 12.90 -32.14
CA GLU A 159 22.81 12.16 -31.47
C GLU A 159 22.98 12.57 -30.00
N GLN A 160 22.84 13.86 -29.69
CA GLN A 160 22.88 14.39 -28.32
C GLN A 160 21.66 13.90 -27.51
N PHE A 161 20.47 13.95 -28.11
CA PHE A 161 19.25 13.39 -27.51
C PHE A 161 19.38 11.89 -27.21
N LEU A 162 19.97 11.12 -28.12
CA LEU A 162 20.24 9.71 -27.89
C LEU A 162 21.23 9.50 -26.74
N GLN A 163 22.33 10.23 -26.68
CA GLN A 163 23.31 10.06 -25.60
C GLN A 163 22.70 10.34 -24.22
N LEU A 164 21.81 11.33 -24.13
CA LEU A 164 21.16 11.72 -22.88
C LEU A 164 20.17 10.65 -22.36
N VAL A 165 19.29 10.15 -23.23
CA VAL A 165 18.13 9.34 -22.81
C VAL A 165 18.41 7.85 -22.74
N ALA A 166 19.43 7.35 -23.46
CA ALA A 166 19.86 5.96 -23.33
C ALA A 166 21.26 5.75 -23.96
N PRO A 167 22.34 5.90 -23.18
CA PRO A 167 23.72 5.88 -23.69
C PRO A 167 24.22 4.50 -24.14
N GLN A 168 23.46 3.43 -23.92
CA GLN A 168 23.84 2.03 -24.21
C GLN A 168 23.52 1.62 -25.67
N LYS A 169 24.08 0.49 -26.15
CA LYS A 169 23.78 -0.06 -27.49
C LYS A 169 22.29 -0.38 -27.63
N ARG A 170 21.67 0.08 -28.72
CA ARG A 170 20.22 -0.01 -28.96
C ARG A 170 19.87 -0.79 -30.21
N GLY A 171 18.77 -1.55 -30.13
CA GLY A 171 18.17 -2.15 -31.31
C GLY A 171 17.55 -1.12 -32.26
N ILE A 172 17.44 -1.48 -33.53
CA ILE A 172 16.89 -0.62 -34.61
C ILE A 172 15.50 -0.07 -34.25
N TRP A 173 14.65 -0.89 -33.64
CA TRP A 173 13.30 -0.50 -33.19
C TRP A 173 13.31 0.62 -32.14
N GLN A 174 14.22 0.56 -31.18
CA GLN A 174 14.34 1.57 -30.12
C GLN A 174 14.81 2.90 -30.69
N GLN A 175 15.78 2.86 -31.62
CA GLN A 175 16.26 4.06 -32.31
C GLN A 175 15.16 4.71 -33.15
N ASN A 176 14.42 3.92 -33.95
CA ASN A 176 13.32 4.44 -34.76
C ASN A 176 12.24 5.12 -33.91
N ARG A 177 11.88 4.53 -32.76
CA ARG A 177 10.95 5.14 -31.81
C ARG A 177 11.48 6.47 -31.28
N LEU A 178 12.72 6.51 -30.83
CA LEU A 178 13.30 7.72 -30.23
C LEU A 178 13.51 8.82 -31.26
N LYS A 179 13.82 8.46 -32.51
CA LYS A 179 13.81 9.39 -33.63
C LYS A 179 12.42 9.95 -33.91
N ALA A 180 11.38 9.13 -33.80
CA ALA A 180 10.00 9.59 -33.95
C ALA A 180 9.60 10.58 -32.84
N ILE A 181 9.96 10.29 -31.58
CA ILE A 181 9.70 11.19 -30.45
C ILE A 181 10.45 12.51 -30.62
N TRP A 182 11.75 12.46 -30.94
CA TRP A 182 12.57 13.65 -31.18
C TRP A 182 11.97 14.56 -32.27
N LYS A 183 11.52 13.98 -33.40
CA LYS A 183 10.85 14.74 -34.46
C LYS A 183 9.56 15.42 -33.99
N LYS A 184 8.78 14.76 -33.12
CA LYS A 184 7.52 15.32 -32.60
C LYS A 184 7.73 16.46 -31.62
N ALA A 185 8.93 16.61 -31.04
CA ALA A 185 9.20 17.68 -30.10
C ALA A 185 9.18 19.07 -30.75
N VAL A 186 9.53 19.17 -32.04
CA VAL A 186 9.57 20.43 -32.80
C VAL A 186 8.18 21.05 -32.93
N ASP A 187 7.16 20.23 -33.18
CA ASP A 187 5.78 20.66 -33.39
C ASP A 187 4.89 20.39 -32.16
N SER A 188 5.49 20.22 -30.98
CA SER A 188 4.74 19.85 -29.77
C SER A 188 3.82 20.99 -29.31
N ILE A 189 2.61 20.64 -28.90
CA ILE A 189 1.63 21.57 -28.31
C ILE A 189 1.71 21.61 -26.77
N GLY A 190 2.77 21.06 -26.18
CA GLY A 190 2.99 21.06 -24.74
C GLY A 190 3.05 22.47 -24.14
N CYS A 191 2.63 22.62 -22.89
CA CYS A 191 2.74 23.89 -22.19
C CYS A 191 4.21 24.29 -21.98
N ASP A 192 4.47 25.59 -21.90
CA ASP A 192 5.78 26.10 -21.51
C ASP A 192 6.17 25.60 -20.11
N ALA A 193 7.39 25.10 -20.00
CA ALA A 193 7.94 24.59 -18.75
C ALA A 193 8.71 25.68 -18.00
N GLY A 194 8.40 25.86 -16.71
CA GLY A 194 9.27 26.60 -15.80
C GLY A 194 10.44 25.74 -15.30
N GLU A 195 11.43 26.37 -14.67
CA GLU A 195 12.65 25.70 -14.16
C GLU A 195 12.35 24.58 -13.14
N SER A 196 11.20 24.62 -12.46
CA SER A 196 10.80 23.60 -11.48
C SER A 196 10.38 22.28 -12.11
N LEU A 197 10.02 22.25 -13.39
CA LEU A 197 9.49 21.06 -14.05
C LEU A 197 10.52 19.93 -14.10
N GLU A 198 11.76 20.25 -14.48
CA GLU A 198 12.82 19.25 -14.59
C GLU A 198 13.11 18.60 -13.24
N PHE A 199 13.12 19.40 -12.17
CA PHE A 199 13.27 18.91 -10.81
C PHE A 199 12.11 18.00 -10.40
N GLU A 200 10.86 18.42 -10.63
CA GLU A 200 9.67 17.62 -10.31
C GLU A 200 9.68 16.29 -11.07
N ALA A 201 9.87 16.34 -12.39
CA ALA A 201 9.86 15.17 -13.25
C ALA A 201 10.95 14.16 -12.83
N LYS A 202 12.17 14.66 -12.59
CA LYS A 202 13.28 13.84 -12.09
C LYS A 202 12.96 13.20 -10.73
N ALA A 203 12.48 13.99 -9.76
CA ALA A 203 12.14 13.50 -8.43
C ALA A 203 11.05 12.41 -8.48
N MET A 204 10.07 12.55 -9.37
CA MET A 204 9.01 11.55 -9.56
C MET A 204 9.52 10.25 -10.18
N VAL A 205 10.41 10.33 -11.17
CA VAL A 205 11.01 9.14 -11.80
C VAL A 205 11.92 8.41 -10.80
N GLU A 206 12.76 9.13 -10.06
CA GLU A 206 13.62 8.55 -9.02
C GLU A 206 12.81 7.89 -7.90
N ALA A 207 11.70 8.50 -7.47
CA ALA A 207 10.80 7.90 -6.50
C ALA A 207 10.16 6.60 -7.02
N LEU A 208 9.80 6.56 -8.31
CA LEU A 208 9.26 5.36 -8.96
C LEU A 208 10.31 4.24 -9.03
N GLU A 209 11.55 4.56 -9.41
CA GLU A 209 12.69 3.64 -9.42
C GLU A 209 12.93 3.04 -8.02
N HIS A 210 12.97 3.88 -6.99
CA HIS A 210 13.15 3.46 -5.60
C HIS A 210 12.03 2.53 -5.10
N ILE A 211 10.78 2.82 -5.45
CA ILE A 211 9.64 1.94 -5.10
C ILE A 211 9.79 0.58 -5.79
N ARG A 212 10.21 0.54 -7.06
CA ARG A 212 10.42 -0.71 -7.80
C ARG A 212 11.54 -1.55 -7.19
N GLU A 213 12.63 -0.92 -6.76
CA GLU A 213 13.70 -1.58 -6.01
C GLU A 213 13.18 -2.15 -4.69
N THR A 214 12.41 -1.37 -3.94
CA THR A 214 11.82 -1.81 -2.68
C THR A 214 10.86 -3.00 -2.88
N ILE A 215 10.09 -3.01 -3.98
CA ILE A 215 9.24 -4.15 -4.35
C ILE A 215 10.10 -5.39 -4.62
N ARG A 216 11.19 -5.27 -5.40
CA ARG A 216 12.12 -6.38 -5.68
C ARG A 216 12.75 -6.93 -4.40
N ALA A 217 13.20 -6.06 -3.50
CA ALA A 217 13.75 -6.44 -2.20
C ALA A 217 12.70 -7.11 -1.30
N THR A 218 11.45 -6.63 -1.33
CA THR A 218 10.34 -7.26 -0.60
C THR A 218 10.04 -8.65 -1.15
N ASP A 219 10.07 -8.83 -2.47
CA ASP A 219 9.87 -10.13 -3.11
C ASP A 219 10.98 -11.14 -2.79
N ALA A 220 12.24 -10.68 -2.68
CA ALA A 220 13.34 -11.53 -2.22
C ALA A 220 13.10 -12.02 -0.79
N LYS A 221 12.74 -11.13 0.14
CA LYS A 221 12.40 -11.50 1.52
C LYS A 221 11.19 -12.45 1.63
N ILE A 222 10.18 -12.27 0.78
CA ILE A 222 9.04 -13.20 0.73
C ILE A 222 9.51 -14.59 0.32
N LYS A 223 10.38 -14.70 -0.70
CA LYS A 223 10.93 -15.99 -1.14
C LYS A 223 11.73 -16.66 -0.03
N GLU A 224 12.54 -15.92 0.72
CA GLU A 224 13.31 -16.46 1.85
C GLU A 224 12.45 -17.09 2.94
N ILE A 225 11.25 -16.54 3.21
CA ILE A 225 10.32 -17.10 4.21
C ILE A 225 9.57 -18.34 3.68
N CYS A 226 9.40 -18.46 2.36
CA CYS A 226 8.67 -19.55 1.73
C CYS A 226 9.54 -20.77 1.39
N LEU A 227 10.87 -20.64 1.43
CA LEU A 227 11.85 -21.72 1.26
C LEU A 227 12.14 -22.41 2.59
#